data_AF-A0A529HTS3-F1
#
_entry.id   AF-A0A529HTS3-F1
#
_cell.length_a   1.000
_cell.length_b   1.000
_cell.length_c   1.000
_cell.angle_alpha   90.00
_cell.angle_beta   90.00
_cell.angle_gamma   90.00
#
_symmetry.space_group_name_H-M   'P 1'
#
loop_
_entity.id
_entity.type
_entity.pdbx_description
1 polymer ?
#
loop_
_entity_poly.entity_id
_entity_poly.type
_entity_poly.pdbx_seq_one_letter_code
_entity_poly.pdbx_strand_id
1 'polypeptide(L)' 'MDQLAPTEKYSPYRFFSAEQWSQFRADTPLTLTEDEIDR' A
#
# COMPACT_ATOMS: atom_id res chain seq x y z
N MET A 1 17.37 9.22 14.41
CA MET A 1 16.83 7.87 14.14
C MET A 1 16.98 7.62 12.65
N ASP A 2 18.20 7.33 12.22
CA ASP A 2 18.46 6.88 10.86
C ASP A 2 19.53 5.80 10.99
N GLN A 3 19.08 4.55 11.07
CA GLN A 3 19.94 3.38 10.99
C GLN A 3 19.31 2.47 9.96
N LEU A 4 19.61 2.76 8.69
CA LEU A 4 19.57 1.77 7.64
C LEU A 4 20.54 0.65 8.07
N ALA A 5 20.01 -0.43 8.62
CA ALA A 5 20.81 -1.58 9.03
C ALA A 5 21.50 -2.16 7.80
N PRO A 6 22.83 -1.99 7.63
CA PRO A 6 23.53 -2.44 6.43
C PRO A 6 23.70 -3.97 6.38
N THR A 7 23.17 -4.69 7.39
CA THR A 7 23.34 -6.11 7.64
C THR A 7 22.04 -6.92 7.56
N GLU A 8 20.89 -6.27 7.33
CA GLU A 8 19.63 -6.99 7.19
C GLU A 8 19.54 -7.64 5.81
N LYS A 9 19.59 -8.98 5.78
CA LYS A 9 19.44 -9.81 4.58
C LYS A 9 18.12 -9.54 3.82
N TYR A 10 17.15 -8.94 4.51
CA TYR A 10 15.83 -8.64 3.99
C TYR A 10 15.49 -7.17 4.21
N SER A 11 14.76 -6.59 3.26
CA SER A 11 14.20 -5.25 3.42
C SER A 11 13.25 -5.20 4.62
N PRO A 12 13.29 -4.14 5.45
CA PRO A 12 12.32 -3.93 6.52
C PRO A 12 10.91 -3.63 5.97
N TYR A 13 10.83 -3.20 4.71
CA TYR A 13 9.58 -2.92 4.01
C TYR A 13 9.17 -4.08 3.11
N ARG A 14 7.86 -4.35 3.07
CA ARG A 14 7.24 -5.27 2.12
C ARG A 14 6.64 -4.48 0.96
N PHE A 15 6.92 -4.93 -0.25
CA PHE A 15 6.34 -4.40 -1.47
C PHE A 15 5.23 -5.32 -1.96
N PHE A 16 4.19 -4.71 -2.53
CA PHE A 16 3.03 -5.42 -3.07
C PHE A 16 2.72 -4.84 -4.45
N SER A 17 2.27 -5.70 -5.38
CA SER A 17 1.65 -5.23 -6.61
C SER A 17 0.31 -4.54 -6.31
N ALA A 18 -0.22 -3.78 -7.25
CA ALA A 18 -1.56 -3.19 -7.13
C ALA A 18 -2.64 -4.27 -6.89
N GLU A 19 -2.52 -5.42 -7.55
CA GLU A 19 -3.44 -6.56 -7.38
C GLU A 19 -3.38 -7.12 -5.95
N GLN A 20 -2.19 -7.34 -5.40
CA GLN A 20 -2.02 -7.84 -4.03
C GLN A 20 -2.51 -6.81 -3.01
N TRP A 21 -2.21 -5.53 -3.24
CA TRP A 21 -2.64 -4.46 -2.34
C TRP A 21 -4.17 -4.35 -2.30
N SER A 22 -4.83 -4.60 -3.43
CA SER A 22 -6.29 -4.54 -3.55
C SER A 22 -7.01 -5.54 -2.63
N GLN A 23 -6.37 -6.63 -2.22
CA GLN A 23 -6.96 -7.65 -1.34
C GLN A 23 -7.07 -7.18 0.12
N PHE A 24 -6.26 -6.21 0.54
CA PHE A 24 -6.29 -5.69 1.92
C PHE A 24 -7.49 -4.79 2.22
N ARG A 25 -8.29 -4.43 1.21
CA ARG A 25 -9.45 -3.55 1.39
C ARG A 25 -10.53 -4.16 2.28
N ALA A 26 -10.51 -5.47 2.56
CA ALA A 26 -11.45 -6.14 3.46
C ALA A 26 -12.93 -5.76 3.17
N ASP A 27 -13.26 -5.64 1.89
CA ASP A 27 -14.58 -5.21 1.38
C ASP A 27 -15.03 -3.82 1.87
N THR A 28 -14.10 -2.99 2.34
CA THR A 28 -14.36 -1.60 2.72
C THR A 28 -14.75 -0.82 1.46
N PRO A 29 -15.95 -0.19 1.44
CA PRO A 29 -16.37 0.61 0.31
C PRO A 29 -15.47 1.83 0.15
N LEU A 30 -15.28 2.26 -1.10
CA LEU A 30 -14.59 3.49 -1.40
C LEU A 30 -15.44 4.68 -0.95
N THR A 31 -14.80 5.71 -0.42
CA THR A 31 -15.47 6.95 0.02
C THR A 31 -15.67 7.94 -1.13
N LEU A 32 -14.93 7.76 -2.23
CA LEU A 32 -15.04 8.56 -3.44
C LEU A 32 -16.03 7.93 -4.40
N THR A 33 -16.92 8.76 -4.94
CA THR A 33 -17.84 8.43 -6.03
C THR A 33 -17.22 8.78 -7.39
N GLU A 34 -17.78 8.25 -8.47
CA GLU A 34 -17.29 8.52 -9.83
C GLU A 34 -17.37 10.02 -10.20
N ASP A 35 -18.47 10.69 -9.80
CA ASP A 35 -18.68 12.13 -10.02
C ASP A 35 -17.61 13.01 -9.32
N GLU A 36 -17.06 12.54 -8.19
CA GLU A 36 -15.98 13.23 -7.48
C GLU A 36 -14.61 13.09 -8.16
N ILE A 37 -14.44 12.12 -9.06
CA ILE A 37 -13.18 11.87 -9.78
C ILE A 37 -13.09 12.68 -11.08
N ASP A 38 -14.22 12.91 -11.75
CA ASP A 38 -14.27 13.53 -13.10
C ASP A 38 -14.17 15.08 -13.10
N ARG A 39 -14.05 15.72 -11.94
CA ARG A 39 -14.00 17.19 -11.77
C ARG A 39 -12.59 17.77 -11.76
#